data_AF-A0A2N2IG94-F1
#
_entry.id   AF-A0A2N2IG94-F1
#
_cell.length_a   1.000
_cell.length_b   1.000
_cell.length_c   1.000
_cell.angle_alpha   90.00
_cell.angle_beta   90.00
_cell.angle_gamma   90.00
#
_symmetry.space_group_name_H-M   'P 1'
#
loop_
_entity.id
_entity.type
_entity.pdbx_description
1 polymer ?
#
loop_
_entity_poly.entity_id
_entity_poly.type
_entity_poly.pdbx_seq_one_letter_code
_entity_poly.pdbx_strand_id
1 'polypeptide(L)'
;MLTLAVLALAVGLVLPFSIACSPGDDHRSPAAGGAVQADDADALAGRIAGKDVRAGEIDEWIMGKLYDNATGNRNPSRVFEIRKRALEQMAGEQALEAVAAEQGKDAQELLREEIEARGAVTDEEVKAFYEEHKQRYGKRTFAQVQTSVRRQLEQQKRQGAAQEYLTALRTDLGFESLLEPPRFEIVGEGPARGPDDAPVTLVEFSDYQCPFCKSAEALVEQVLERYPT
;
A
#
# COMPACT_ATOMS: atom_id res chain seq x y z
N MET A 1 26.43 -78.64 1.57
CA MET A 1 26.01 -79.04 2.92
C MET A 1 24.86 -78.13 3.32
N LEU A 2 23.65 -78.52 2.96
CA LEU A 2 22.70 -79.23 3.84
C LEU A 2 22.28 -78.32 5.02
N THR A 3 21.13 -77.63 4.92
CA THR A 3 19.76 -78.09 5.28
C THR A 3 19.36 -77.50 6.64
N LEU A 4 18.13 -77.20 7.02
CA LEU A 4 16.75 -77.47 6.58
C LEU A 4 15.95 -76.24 7.14
N ALA A 5 15.12 -75.52 6.38
CA ALA A 5 13.72 -75.84 6.06
C ALA A 5 12.78 -75.63 7.27
N VAL A 6 11.67 -74.88 7.17
CA VAL A 6 10.29 -75.34 6.87
C VAL A 6 9.38 -74.33 7.60
N LEU A 7 8.19 -73.83 7.20
CA LEU A 7 7.23 -74.01 6.10
C LEU A 7 6.24 -72.81 6.22
N ALA A 8 5.72 -72.22 5.12
CA ALA A 8 4.33 -72.32 4.62
C ALA A 8 3.22 -71.67 5.49
N LEU A 9 2.13 -71.07 5.01
CA LEU A 9 1.41 -71.08 3.72
C LEU A 9 0.45 -69.85 3.76
N ALA A 10 0.28 -69.10 2.67
CA ALA A 10 -0.96 -69.04 1.85
C ALA A 10 -1.83 -67.76 1.94
N VAL A 11 -1.90 -67.10 0.77
CA VAL A 11 -3.12 -66.72 0.01
C VAL A 11 -4.05 -65.64 0.59
N GLY A 12 -4.34 -64.61 -0.23
CA GLY A 12 -5.52 -63.76 -0.03
C GLY A 12 -5.50 -62.41 -0.75
N LEU A 13 -5.58 -62.41 -2.08
CA LEU A 13 -5.92 -61.23 -2.88
C LEU A 13 -7.42 -60.93 -2.74
N VAL A 14 -7.83 -59.88 -2.03
CA VAL A 14 -9.10 -59.15 -2.27
C VAL A 14 -8.95 -57.70 -1.81
N LEU A 15 -9.04 -56.78 -2.76
CA LEU A 15 -9.37 -55.37 -2.51
C LEU A 15 -10.85 -55.25 -2.14
N PRO A 16 -11.18 -54.43 -1.12
CA PRO A 16 -12.36 -53.59 -1.23
C PRO A 16 -11.95 -52.12 -1.10
N PHE A 17 -12.14 -51.44 -2.22
CA PHE A 17 -12.39 -50.00 -2.31
C PHE A 17 -13.43 -49.63 -1.24
N SER A 18 -13.02 -48.92 -0.19
CA SER A 18 -13.94 -48.22 0.70
C SER A 18 -13.81 -46.73 0.41
N ILE A 19 -14.64 -46.27 -0.51
CA ILE A 19 -15.00 -44.87 -0.65
C ILE A 19 -15.83 -44.54 0.59
N ALA A 20 -15.19 -43.91 1.57
CA ALA A 20 -15.91 -43.19 2.62
C ALA A 20 -15.91 -41.71 2.24
N CYS A 21 -16.89 -41.30 1.44
CA CYS A 21 -17.33 -39.92 1.38
C CYS A 21 -18.06 -39.63 2.70
N SER A 22 -17.54 -38.69 3.50
CA SER A 22 -18.37 -37.95 4.45
C SER A 22 -18.40 -36.49 3.98
N PRO A 23 -19.58 -35.90 3.75
CA PRO A 23 -19.70 -34.48 3.46
C PRO A 23 -19.57 -33.71 4.77
N GLY A 24 -18.79 -32.65 4.74
CA GLY A 24 -18.52 -31.78 5.87
C GLY A 24 -17.78 -30.58 5.34
N ASP A 25 -18.50 -29.79 4.54
CA ASP A 25 -18.10 -28.47 4.11
C ASP A 25 -17.74 -27.63 5.34
N ASP A 26 -16.50 -27.17 5.39
CA ASP A 26 -16.16 -25.86 5.96
C ASP A 26 -14.84 -25.41 5.31
N HIS A 27 -14.89 -25.24 3.98
CA HIS A 27 -14.00 -24.30 3.32
C HIS A 27 -14.42 -22.88 3.71
N ARG A 28 -14.07 -22.47 4.93
CA ARG A 28 -14.05 -21.05 5.28
C ARG A 28 -12.83 -20.43 4.62
N SER A 29 -13.02 -19.99 3.38
CA SER A 29 -12.16 -19.01 2.73
C SER A 29 -12.11 -17.76 3.63
N PRO A 30 -10.94 -17.23 4.02
CA PRO A 30 -10.87 -15.98 4.76
C PRO A 30 -11.01 -14.85 3.74
N ALA A 31 -12.25 -14.52 3.39
CA ALA A 31 -12.58 -13.25 2.76
C ALA A 31 -13.06 -12.28 3.86
N ALA A 32 -12.59 -11.03 3.74
CA ALA A 32 -12.91 -9.86 4.57
C ALA A 32 -12.29 -9.85 5.99
N GLY A 33 -11.73 -8.69 6.34
CA GLY A 33 -11.04 -8.44 7.61
C GLY A 33 -11.87 -8.93 8.80
N GLY A 34 -11.25 -9.79 9.61
CA GLY A 34 -11.86 -10.28 10.83
C GLY A 34 -12.08 -9.12 11.78
N ALA A 35 -13.33 -8.72 11.96
CA ALA A 35 -13.74 -8.03 13.17
C ALA A 35 -13.36 -8.93 14.34
N VAL A 36 -12.57 -8.40 15.28
CA VAL A 36 -12.33 -9.05 16.57
C VAL A 36 -13.70 -9.31 17.17
N GLN A 37 -14.03 -10.58 17.40
CA GLN A 37 -15.31 -10.94 18.00
C GLN A 37 -15.34 -10.34 19.41
N ALA A 38 -16.45 -9.72 19.81
CA ALA A 38 -16.54 -9.01 21.09
C ALA A 38 -16.15 -9.91 22.30
N ASP A 39 -16.37 -11.21 22.17
CA ASP A 39 -15.99 -12.22 23.17
C ASP A 39 -14.46 -12.34 23.37
N ASP A 40 -13.66 -12.01 22.36
CA ASP A 40 -12.19 -12.02 22.47
C ASP A 40 -11.67 -10.81 23.24
N ALA A 41 -12.29 -9.62 23.08
CA ALA A 41 -11.83 -8.39 23.73
C ALA A 41 -12.02 -8.44 25.26
N ASP A 42 -13.09 -9.07 25.74
CA ASP A 42 -13.37 -9.23 27.18
C ASP A 42 -12.57 -10.37 27.84
N ALA A 43 -11.87 -11.18 27.05
CA ALA A 43 -11.10 -12.31 27.55
C ALA A 43 -10.03 -11.85 28.57
N LEU A 44 -9.98 -12.51 29.72
CA LEU A 44 -8.96 -12.26 30.73
C LEU A 44 -7.59 -12.70 30.18
N ALA A 45 -6.72 -11.72 29.92
CA ALA A 45 -5.40 -11.94 29.31
C ALA A 45 -4.27 -12.04 30.34
N GLY A 46 -4.45 -11.44 31.52
CA GLY A 46 -3.45 -11.49 32.58
C GLY A 46 -3.85 -10.74 33.84
N ARG A 47 -2.89 -10.59 34.76
CA ARG A 47 -3.06 -9.85 36.01
C ARG A 47 -1.80 -9.07 36.37
N ILE A 48 -1.93 -7.78 36.67
CA ILE A 48 -0.84 -6.88 37.06
C ILE A 48 -1.14 -6.32 38.44
N ALA A 49 -0.25 -6.56 39.42
CA ALA A 49 -0.44 -6.12 40.81
C ALA A 49 -1.82 -6.46 41.40
N GLY A 50 -2.34 -7.65 41.07
CA GLY A 50 -3.65 -8.11 41.54
C GLY A 50 -4.84 -7.64 40.69
N LYS A 51 -4.64 -6.75 39.71
CA LYS A 51 -5.70 -6.28 38.81
C LYS A 51 -5.73 -7.08 37.52
N ASP A 52 -6.91 -7.56 37.17
CA ASP A 52 -7.15 -8.26 35.91
C ASP A 52 -6.92 -7.31 34.72
N VAL A 53 -6.31 -7.84 33.66
CA VAL A 53 -6.07 -7.16 32.39
C VAL A 53 -6.72 -7.99 31.28
N ARG A 54 -7.55 -7.35 30.47
CA ARG A 54 -8.28 -7.99 29.36
C ARG A 54 -7.57 -7.80 28.02
N ALA A 55 -7.90 -8.64 27.04
CA ALA A 55 -7.32 -8.56 25.71
C ALA A 55 -7.60 -7.20 25.03
N GLY A 56 -8.80 -6.64 25.19
CA GLY A 56 -9.14 -5.32 24.67
C GLY A 56 -8.27 -4.19 25.23
N GLU A 57 -7.88 -4.27 26.51
CA GLU A 57 -6.94 -3.30 27.11
C GLU A 57 -5.54 -3.39 26.48
N ILE A 58 -5.12 -4.61 26.14
CA ILE A 58 -3.84 -4.86 25.43
C ILE A 58 -3.93 -4.31 24.01
N ASP A 59 -5.03 -4.55 23.30
CA ASP A 59 -5.24 -4.07 21.94
C ASP A 59 -5.26 -2.54 21.88
N GLU A 60 -5.97 -1.88 22.80
CA GLU A 60 -5.94 -0.41 22.92
C GLU A 60 -4.52 0.12 23.15
N TRP A 61 -3.77 -0.54 24.04
CA TRP A 61 -2.37 -0.19 24.28
C TRP A 61 -1.50 -0.39 23.04
N ILE A 62 -1.66 -1.50 22.31
CA ILE A 62 -0.97 -1.79 21.05
C ILE A 62 -1.31 -0.72 20.01
N MET A 63 -2.59 -0.37 19.84
CA MET A 63 -3.03 0.64 18.88
C MET A 63 -2.40 2.01 19.18
N GLY A 64 -2.31 2.39 20.46
CA GLY A 64 -1.57 3.58 20.89
C GLY A 64 -0.10 3.53 20.48
N LYS A 65 0.59 2.40 20.73
CA LYS A 65 1.99 2.20 20.36
C LYS A 65 2.21 2.18 18.85
N LEU A 66 1.32 1.55 18.08
CA LEU A 66 1.38 1.52 16.63
C LEU A 66 1.19 2.92 16.06
N TYR A 67 0.25 3.70 16.59
CA TYR A 67 0.06 5.09 16.21
C TYR A 67 1.31 5.92 16.49
N ASP A 68 1.87 5.83 17.70
CA ASP A 68 3.10 6.55 18.06
C ASP A 68 4.27 6.14 17.15
N ASN A 69 4.47 4.85 16.91
CA ASN A 69 5.55 4.35 16.06
C ASN A 69 5.39 4.80 14.60
N ALA A 70 4.20 4.63 14.02
CA ALA A 70 3.92 5.02 12.64
C ALA A 70 4.10 6.53 12.44
N THR A 71 3.73 7.33 13.44
CA THR A 71 3.84 8.79 13.40
C THR A 71 5.20 9.32 13.86
N GLY A 72 6.17 8.47 14.20
CA GLY A 72 7.46 8.91 14.72
C GLY A 72 7.33 9.71 16.03
N ASN A 73 6.65 9.12 17.01
CA ASN A 73 6.24 9.74 18.27
C ASN A 73 5.38 10.99 18.06
N ARG A 74 4.32 10.86 17.25
CA ARG A 74 3.34 11.94 16.99
C ARG A 74 3.96 13.19 16.37
N ASN A 75 4.99 13.01 15.53
CA ASN A 75 5.55 14.10 14.75
C ASN A 75 4.43 14.71 13.86
N PRO A 76 4.18 16.04 13.90
CA PRO A 76 3.05 16.65 13.20
C PRO A 76 3.02 16.38 11.69
N SER A 77 4.17 16.44 11.03
CA SER A 77 4.28 16.17 9.59
C SER A 77 3.95 14.72 9.26
N ARG A 78 4.46 13.76 10.05
CA ARG A 78 4.12 12.34 9.90
C ARG A 78 2.64 12.07 10.16
N VAL A 79 2.07 12.69 11.20
CA VAL A 79 0.64 12.58 11.52
C VAL A 79 -0.21 13.07 10.35
N PHE A 80 0.13 14.23 9.79
CA PHE A 80 -0.56 14.79 8.63
C PHE A 80 -0.51 13.84 7.43
N GLU A 81 0.67 13.35 7.05
CA GLU A 81 0.83 12.45 5.90
C GLU A 81 0.04 11.14 6.07
N ILE A 82 0.05 10.56 7.28
CA ILE A 82 -0.73 9.35 7.58
C ILE A 82 -2.22 9.62 7.51
N ARG A 83 -2.70 10.72 8.10
CA ARG A 83 -4.12 11.10 8.06
C ARG A 83 -4.58 11.38 6.64
N LYS A 84 -3.78 12.08 5.84
CA LYS A 84 -4.07 12.38 4.44
C LYS A 84 -4.23 11.10 3.64
N ARG A 85 -3.26 10.18 3.74
CA ARG A 85 -3.34 8.87 3.06
C ARG A 85 -4.55 8.06 3.51
N ALA A 86 -4.83 8.03 4.81
CA ALA A 86 -5.98 7.30 5.35
C ALA A 86 -7.31 7.88 4.85
N LEU A 87 -7.46 9.21 4.88
CA LEU A 87 -8.63 9.91 4.37
C LEU A 87 -8.85 9.62 2.87
N GLU A 88 -7.78 9.69 2.09
CA GLU A 88 -7.79 9.36 0.67
C GLU A 88 -8.17 7.90 0.38
N GLN A 89 -7.72 6.96 1.21
CA GLN A 89 -8.11 5.56 1.11
C GLN A 89 -9.59 5.36 1.45
N MET A 90 -10.04 5.91 2.57
CA MET A 90 -11.45 5.84 3.00
C MET A 90 -12.38 6.41 1.93
N ALA A 91 -12.03 7.55 1.34
CA ALA A 91 -12.80 8.15 0.26
C ALA A 91 -12.88 7.24 -0.97
N GLY A 92 -11.78 6.58 -1.34
CA GLY A 92 -11.76 5.60 -2.43
C GLY A 92 -12.65 4.39 -2.16
N GLU A 93 -12.58 3.83 -0.96
CA GLU A 93 -13.40 2.69 -0.53
C GLU A 93 -14.89 3.05 -0.54
N GLN A 94 -15.27 4.18 0.06
CA GLN A 94 -16.64 4.67 0.06
C GLN A 94 -17.16 4.95 -1.36
N ALA A 95 -16.30 5.48 -2.25
CA ALA A 95 -16.68 5.74 -3.63
C ALA A 95 -16.94 4.46 -4.41
N LEU A 96 -16.09 3.45 -4.22
CA LEU A 96 -16.27 2.13 -4.80
C LEU A 96 -17.56 1.47 -4.29
N GLU A 97 -17.82 1.53 -2.99
CA GLU A 97 -19.03 0.97 -2.39
C GLU A 97 -20.30 1.64 -2.93
N ALA A 98 -20.31 2.97 -3.06
CA ALA A 98 -21.45 3.70 -3.62
C ALA A 98 -21.74 3.26 -5.06
N VAL A 99 -20.72 3.21 -5.93
CA VAL A 99 -20.87 2.80 -7.32
C VAL A 99 -21.25 1.31 -7.44
N ALA A 100 -20.65 0.45 -6.62
CA ALA A 100 -21.00 -0.97 -6.58
C ALA A 100 -22.46 -1.18 -6.18
N ALA A 101 -22.95 -0.45 -5.18
CA ALA A 101 -24.34 -0.49 -4.75
C ALA A 101 -25.31 -0.02 -5.84
N GLU A 102 -24.98 1.06 -6.57
CA GLU A 102 -25.78 1.51 -7.73
C GLU A 102 -25.85 0.47 -8.85
N GLN A 103 -24.76 -0.29 -9.05
CA GLN A 103 -24.69 -1.36 -10.03
C GLN A 103 -25.23 -2.71 -9.53
N GLY A 104 -25.62 -2.81 -8.26
CA GLY A 104 -26.04 -4.07 -7.64
C GLY A 104 -24.94 -5.13 -7.61
N LYS A 105 -23.67 -4.72 -7.53
CA LYS A 105 -22.49 -5.59 -7.50
C LYS A 105 -21.80 -5.56 -6.13
N ASP A 106 -21.00 -6.58 -5.85
CA ASP A 106 -20.03 -6.53 -4.76
C ASP A 106 -18.88 -5.56 -5.12
N ALA A 107 -18.42 -4.78 -4.14
CA ALA A 107 -17.38 -3.78 -4.34
C ALA A 107 -16.04 -4.40 -4.76
N GLN A 108 -15.67 -5.54 -4.17
CA GLN A 108 -14.41 -6.21 -4.50
C GLN A 108 -14.49 -6.90 -5.86
N GLU A 109 -15.66 -7.39 -6.24
CA GLU A 109 -15.92 -7.90 -7.59
C GLU A 109 -15.83 -6.81 -8.64
N LEU A 110 -16.51 -5.67 -8.45
CA LEU A 110 -16.43 -4.53 -9.36
C LEU A 110 -14.98 -4.06 -9.55
N LEU A 111 -14.24 -3.91 -8.44
CA LEU A 111 -12.84 -3.50 -8.49
C LEU A 111 -11.98 -4.49 -9.30
N ARG A 112 -12.21 -5.80 -9.13
CA ARG A 112 -11.47 -6.84 -9.88
C ARG A 112 -11.76 -6.77 -11.37
N GLU A 113 -13.04 -6.68 -11.75
CA GLU A 113 -13.44 -6.54 -13.15
C GLU A 113 -12.80 -5.31 -13.81
N GLU A 114 -12.80 -4.18 -13.11
CA GLU A 114 -12.19 -2.93 -13.58
C GLU A 114 -10.67 -3.04 -13.73
N ILE A 115 -9.98 -3.68 -12.77
CA ILE A 115 -8.53 -3.94 -12.88
C ILE A 115 -8.23 -4.86 -14.06
N GLU A 116 -9.04 -5.90 -14.28
CA GLU A 116 -8.86 -6.83 -15.40
C GLU A 116 -9.10 -6.14 -16.75
N ALA A 117 -10.17 -5.34 -16.86
CA ALA A 117 -10.50 -4.57 -18.05
C ALA A 117 -9.40 -3.56 -18.38
N ARG A 118 -8.92 -2.80 -17.39
CA ARG A 118 -7.80 -1.84 -17.54
C ARG A 118 -6.47 -2.53 -17.81
N GLY A 119 -6.32 -3.76 -17.31
CA GLY A 119 -5.15 -4.60 -17.48
C GLY A 119 -5.05 -5.32 -18.82
N ALA A 120 -6.10 -5.33 -19.63
CA ALA A 120 -6.11 -6.01 -20.92
C ALA A 120 -5.14 -5.33 -21.90
N VAL A 121 -4.41 -6.15 -22.66
CA VAL A 121 -3.46 -5.70 -23.69
C VAL A 121 -3.90 -6.27 -25.04
N THR A 122 -3.84 -5.49 -26.12
CA THR A 122 -4.19 -5.99 -27.47
C THR A 122 -2.98 -6.62 -28.17
N ASP A 123 -3.20 -7.35 -29.28
CA ASP A 123 -2.08 -7.89 -30.08
C ASP A 123 -1.25 -6.77 -30.73
N GLU A 124 -1.90 -5.65 -31.09
CA GLU A 124 -1.26 -4.47 -31.65
C GLU A 124 -0.29 -3.83 -30.65
N GLU A 125 -0.70 -3.70 -29.39
CA GLU A 125 0.15 -3.16 -28.30
C GLU A 125 1.37 -4.06 -28.04
N VAL A 126 1.18 -5.38 -28.02
CA VAL A 126 2.27 -6.35 -27.85
C VAL A 126 3.27 -6.26 -29.00
N LYS A 127 2.77 -6.13 -30.23
CA LYS A 127 3.61 -5.95 -31.42
C LYS A 127 4.36 -4.63 -31.38
N ALA A 128 3.68 -3.53 -31.06
CA ALA A 128 4.30 -2.20 -30.95
C ALA A 128 5.43 -2.18 -29.92
N PHE A 129 5.19 -2.75 -28.73
CA PHE A 129 6.20 -2.82 -27.68
C PHE A 129 7.42 -3.64 -28.10
N TYR A 130 7.22 -4.80 -28.74
CA TYR A 130 8.33 -5.60 -29.26
C TYR A 130 9.15 -4.82 -30.29
N GLU A 131 8.48 -4.16 -31.25
CA GLU A 131 9.13 -3.39 -32.31
C GLU A 131 9.96 -2.23 -31.76
N GLU A 132 9.42 -1.47 -30.81
CA GLU A 132 10.10 -0.37 -30.13
C GLU A 132 11.31 -0.84 -29.32
N HIS A 133 11.21 -2.02 -28.69
CA HIS A 133 12.22 -2.55 -27.78
C HIS A 133 13.03 -3.71 -28.39
N LYS A 134 13.09 -3.83 -29.72
CA LYS A 134 13.77 -4.95 -30.43
C LYS A 134 15.17 -5.25 -29.93
N GLN A 135 15.93 -4.20 -29.60
CA GLN A 135 17.30 -4.31 -29.11
C GLN A 135 17.40 -5.14 -27.82
N ARG A 136 16.37 -5.12 -26.95
CA ARG A 136 16.32 -5.90 -25.70
C ARG A 136 16.19 -7.41 -25.95
N TYR A 137 15.63 -7.81 -27.08
CA TYR A 137 15.31 -9.21 -27.38
C TYR A 137 16.37 -9.92 -28.23
N GLY A 138 17.40 -9.20 -28.69
CA GLY A 138 18.51 -9.75 -29.46
C GLY A 138 18.04 -10.45 -30.73
N LYS A 139 18.35 -11.75 -30.87
CA LYS A 139 17.98 -12.56 -32.04
C LYS A 139 16.60 -13.24 -31.94
N ARG A 140 15.87 -13.06 -30.83
CA ARG A 140 14.57 -13.72 -30.63
C ARG A 140 13.52 -13.07 -31.53
N THR A 141 12.64 -13.88 -32.11
CA THR A 141 11.55 -13.38 -32.96
C THR A 141 10.33 -12.98 -32.14
N PHE A 142 9.44 -12.17 -32.73
CA PHE A 142 8.17 -11.79 -32.10
C PHE A 142 7.38 -13.01 -31.62
N ALA A 143 7.23 -14.04 -32.46
CA ALA A 143 6.52 -15.27 -32.13
C ALA A 143 7.11 -16.00 -30.90
N GLN A 144 8.43 -15.88 -30.67
CA GLN A 144 9.08 -16.50 -29.52
C GLN A 144 8.85 -15.73 -28.21
N VAL A 145 8.52 -14.44 -28.27
CA VAL A 145 8.44 -13.57 -27.08
C VAL A 145 7.06 -12.98 -26.83
N GLN A 146 6.13 -13.04 -27.80
CA GLN A 146 4.80 -12.42 -27.74
C GLN A 146 4.07 -12.72 -26.43
N THR A 147 4.02 -13.98 -25.99
CA THR A 147 3.35 -14.37 -24.73
C THR A 147 4.02 -13.78 -23.49
N SER A 148 5.35 -13.65 -23.49
CA SER A 148 6.09 -13.04 -22.38
C SER A 148 5.88 -11.53 -22.35
N VAL A 149 5.90 -10.88 -23.52
CA VAL A 149 5.68 -9.44 -23.66
C VAL A 149 4.25 -9.09 -23.24
N ARG A 150 3.26 -9.85 -23.72
CA ARG A 150 1.85 -9.72 -23.32
C ARG A 150 1.69 -9.72 -21.81
N ARG A 151 2.16 -10.78 -21.15
CA ARG A 151 2.06 -10.92 -19.69
C ARG A 151 2.78 -9.78 -18.95
N GLN A 152 3.92 -9.34 -19.44
CA GLN A 152 4.65 -8.21 -18.86
C GLN A 152 3.83 -6.92 -18.96
N LEU A 153 3.25 -6.64 -20.13
CA LEU A 153 2.41 -5.46 -20.35
C LEU A 153 1.12 -5.53 -19.53
N GLU A 154 0.47 -6.69 -19.46
CA GLU A 154 -0.72 -6.90 -18.63
C GLU A 154 -0.39 -6.65 -17.16
N GLN A 155 0.72 -7.20 -16.68
CA GLN A 155 1.19 -6.96 -15.32
C GLN A 155 1.51 -5.48 -15.09
N GLN A 156 2.12 -4.80 -16.07
CA GLN A 156 2.44 -3.38 -15.98
C GLN A 156 1.19 -2.50 -15.98
N LYS A 157 0.19 -2.78 -16.83
CA LYS A 157 -1.08 -2.03 -16.84
C LYS A 157 -1.88 -2.27 -15.55
N ARG A 158 -1.88 -3.50 -15.04
CA ARG A 158 -2.51 -3.83 -13.75
C ARG A 158 -1.80 -3.17 -12.57
N GLN A 159 -0.50 -2.88 -12.68
CA GLN A 159 0.22 -2.10 -11.68
C GLN A 159 -0.31 -0.66 -11.67
N GLY A 160 -1.09 -0.31 -10.65
CA GLY A 160 -1.66 1.02 -10.49
C GLY A 160 -3.10 1.17 -10.97
N ALA A 161 -3.64 0.24 -11.77
CA ALA A 161 -5.02 0.29 -12.27
C ALA A 161 -6.06 0.47 -11.14
N ALA A 162 -5.88 -0.23 -10.02
CA ALA A 162 -6.74 -0.09 -8.85
C ALA A 162 -6.70 1.34 -8.29
N GLN A 163 -5.51 1.90 -8.13
CA GLN A 163 -5.31 3.24 -7.59
C GLN A 163 -5.89 4.31 -8.53
N GLU A 164 -5.67 4.17 -9.84
CA GLU A 164 -6.21 5.08 -10.85
C GLU A 164 -7.74 5.06 -10.83
N TYR A 165 -8.34 3.85 -10.78
CA TYR A 165 -9.78 3.71 -10.70
C TYR A 165 -10.36 4.36 -9.43
N LEU A 166 -9.82 4.05 -8.25
CA LEU A 166 -10.26 4.67 -6.99
C LEU A 166 -10.02 6.19 -6.94
N THR A 167 -9.02 6.69 -7.67
CA THR A 167 -8.77 8.13 -7.81
C THR A 167 -9.80 8.79 -8.73
N ALA A 168 -10.20 8.13 -9.81
CA ALA A 168 -11.30 8.59 -10.64
C ALA A 168 -12.61 8.62 -9.84
N LEU A 169 -12.95 7.52 -9.15
CA LEU A 169 -14.19 7.42 -8.37
C LEU A 169 -14.31 8.50 -7.29
N ARG A 170 -13.26 8.73 -6.50
CA ARG A 170 -13.30 9.79 -5.47
C ARG A 170 -13.48 11.18 -6.10
N THR A 171 -12.91 11.41 -7.28
CA THR A 171 -13.00 12.70 -7.97
C THR A 171 -14.43 12.92 -8.45
N ASP A 172 -15.05 11.89 -9.02
CA ASP A 172 -16.44 11.92 -9.47
C ASP A 172 -17.42 12.14 -8.31
N LEU A 173 -17.09 11.65 -7.10
CA LEU A 173 -17.82 11.94 -5.87
C LEU A 173 -17.54 13.32 -5.26
N GLY A 174 -16.66 14.13 -5.86
CA GLY A 174 -16.32 15.46 -5.35
C GLY A 174 -15.52 15.43 -4.05
N PHE A 175 -14.68 14.41 -3.84
CA PHE A 175 -13.81 14.33 -2.67
C PHE A 175 -12.86 15.54 -2.60
N GLU A 176 -12.85 16.21 -1.45
CA GLU A 176 -11.91 17.27 -1.11
C GLU A 176 -11.24 16.99 0.24
N SER A 177 -9.91 17.12 0.30
CA SER A 177 -9.17 17.04 1.56
C SER A 177 -9.03 18.43 2.18
N LEU A 178 -9.70 18.64 3.32
CA LEU A 178 -9.59 19.87 4.13
C LEU A 178 -8.49 19.78 5.21
N LEU A 179 -7.64 18.76 5.17
CA LEU A 179 -6.51 18.65 6.10
C LEU A 179 -5.49 19.76 5.83
N GLU A 180 -5.16 20.51 6.87
CA GLU A 180 -4.13 21.55 6.79
C GLU A 180 -2.74 20.98 7.08
N PRO A 181 -1.74 21.26 6.24
CA PRO A 181 -0.36 20.87 6.52
C PRO A 181 0.13 21.62 7.76
N PRO A 182 0.92 20.97 8.63
CA PRO A 182 1.46 21.63 9.81
C PRO A 182 2.39 22.77 9.39
N ARG A 183 2.19 23.94 9.99
CA ARG A 183 3.07 25.10 9.83
C ARG A 183 3.95 25.19 11.06
N PHE A 184 5.22 25.48 10.84
CA PHE A 184 6.18 25.70 11.91
C PHE A 184 6.63 27.15 11.83
N GLU A 185 6.63 27.81 12.98
CA GLU A 185 7.29 29.09 13.11
C GLU A 185 8.80 28.84 13.09
N ILE A 186 9.48 29.51 12.17
CA ILE A 186 10.93 29.42 12.05
C ILE A 186 11.49 30.69 12.67
N VAL A 187 12.20 30.56 13.78
CA VAL A 187 12.87 31.70 14.43
C VAL A 187 14.18 31.97 13.70
N GLY A 188 14.34 33.18 13.16
CA GLY A 188 15.57 33.64 12.52
C GLY A 188 16.62 34.06 13.54
N GLU A 189 17.08 33.14 14.39
CA GLU A 189 18.18 33.42 15.33
C GLU A 189 19.53 33.37 14.59
N GLY A 190 20.25 34.48 14.56
CA GLY A 190 21.57 34.54 13.93
C GLY A 190 21.98 35.93 13.48
N PRO A 191 23.08 36.03 12.71
CA PRO A 191 23.48 37.26 12.06
C PRO A 191 22.36 37.79 11.17
N ALA A 192 22.06 39.08 11.30
CA ALA A 192 21.02 39.75 10.53
C ALA A 192 21.60 40.97 9.79
N ARG A 193 20.95 41.33 8.68
CA ARG A 193 21.23 42.54 7.90
C ARG A 193 19.92 43.24 7.59
N GLY A 194 19.86 44.54 7.87
CA GLY A 194 18.64 45.35 7.73
C GLY A 194 18.16 45.89 9.07
N PRO A 195 17.18 46.81 9.05
CA PRO A 195 16.57 47.35 10.27
C PRO A 195 15.60 46.34 10.89
N ASP A 196 15.47 46.39 12.22
CA ASP A 196 14.59 45.48 12.98
C ASP A 196 13.10 45.68 12.66
N ASP A 197 12.71 46.86 12.15
CA ASP A 197 11.34 47.23 11.76
C ASP A 197 11.08 47.07 10.26
N ALA A 198 11.93 46.31 9.55
CA ALA A 198 11.73 46.03 8.13
C ALA A 198 10.34 45.41 7.87
N PRO A 199 9.58 45.90 6.87
CA PRO A 199 8.24 45.37 6.57
C PRO A 199 8.25 43.94 6.03
N VAL A 200 9.42 43.42 5.63
CA VAL A 200 9.64 42.06 5.16
C VAL A 200 10.94 41.55 5.77
N THR A 201 10.90 40.36 6.37
CA THR A 201 12.08 39.65 6.90
C THR A 201 12.35 38.40 6.07
N LEU A 202 13.56 38.28 5.52
CA LEU A 202 14.03 37.08 4.83
C LEU A 202 14.91 36.25 5.77
N VAL A 203 14.53 35.01 6.05
CA VAL A 203 15.34 34.06 6.83
C VAL A 203 15.95 33.04 5.87
N GLU A 204 17.27 33.02 5.76
CA GLU A 204 18.00 32.12 4.86
C GLU A 204 18.58 30.91 5.60
N PHE A 205 18.30 29.71 5.10
CA PHE A 205 18.98 28.47 5.49
C PHE A 205 19.82 27.99 4.30
N SER A 206 21.13 27.95 4.47
CA SER A 206 22.07 27.55 3.43
C SER A 206 22.92 26.38 3.91
N ASP A 207 23.09 25.38 3.05
CA ASP A 207 23.99 24.25 3.25
C ASP A 207 25.19 24.42 2.31
N TYR A 208 26.40 24.47 2.86
CA TYR A 208 27.65 24.63 2.11
C TYR A 208 27.91 23.53 1.08
N GLN A 209 27.29 22.36 1.24
CA GLN A 209 27.42 21.22 0.33
C GLN A 209 26.30 21.17 -0.72
N CYS A 210 25.28 22.02 -0.61
CA CYS A 210 24.15 22.02 -1.53
C CYS A 210 24.45 22.91 -2.77
N PRO A 211 24.55 22.33 -3.99
CA PRO A 211 24.83 23.12 -5.19
C PRO A 211 23.72 24.14 -5.51
N PHE A 212 22.48 23.89 -5.06
CA PHE A 212 21.37 24.83 -5.23
C PHE A 212 21.48 26.03 -4.29
N CYS A 213 21.89 25.81 -3.03
CA CYS A 213 22.16 26.91 -2.09
C CYS A 213 23.23 27.85 -2.64
N LYS A 214 24.32 27.30 -3.18
CA LYS A 214 25.36 28.11 -3.86
C LYS A 214 24.81 28.91 -5.03
N SER A 215 23.89 28.34 -5.82
CA SER A 215 23.29 29.08 -6.94
C SER A 215 22.34 30.20 -6.50
N ALA A 216 21.77 30.11 -5.30
CA ALA A 216 20.86 31.11 -4.76
C ALA A 216 21.58 32.38 -4.26
N GLU A 217 22.85 32.27 -3.86
CA GLU A 217 23.67 33.37 -3.35
C GLU A 217 23.65 34.60 -4.29
N ALA A 218 23.89 34.39 -5.59
CA ALA A 218 23.89 35.46 -6.59
C ALA A 218 22.52 36.16 -6.73
N LEU A 219 21.41 35.48 -6.41
CA LEU A 219 20.08 36.10 -6.42
C LEU A 219 19.85 36.93 -5.15
N VAL A 220 20.30 36.43 -4.00
CA VAL A 220 20.22 37.17 -2.72
C VAL A 220 21.05 38.44 -2.81
N GLU A 221 22.25 38.38 -3.38
CA GLU A 221 23.09 39.57 -3.64
C GLU A 221 22.36 40.62 -4.50
N GLN A 222 21.72 40.21 -5.59
CA GLN A 222 20.93 41.11 -6.43
C GLN A 222 19.77 41.79 -5.68
N VAL A 223 19.11 41.06 -4.76
CA VAL A 223 18.06 41.63 -3.91
C VAL A 223 18.64 42.68 -2.96
N LEU A 224 19.77 42.38 -2.31
CA LEU A 224 20.44 43.29 -1.39
C LEU A 224 21.00 44.55 -2.09
N GLU A 225 21.48 44.42 -3.32
CA GLU A 225 21.89 45.56 -4.15
C GLU A 225 20.70 46.43 -4.57
N ARG A 226 19.57 45.79 -4.90
CA ARG A 226 18.36 46.50 -5.33
C ARG A 226 17.66 47.23 -4.19
N TYR A 227 17.71 46.67 -2.99
CA TYR A 227 17.12 47.20 -1.76
C TYR A 227 18.21 47.38 -0.68
N PRO A 228 19.08 48.40 -0.82
CA PRO A 228 20.16 48.61 0.13
C PRO A 228 19.61 48.96 1.52
N THR A 229 20.13 48.25 2.51
CA THR A 229 19.85 48.40 3.95
C THR A 229 20.79 49.38 4.62
#